data_AF-A0A2X1QUG9-F1
#
_entry.id   AF-A0A2X1QUG9-F1
#
_cell.length_a   1.000
_cell.length_b   1.000
_cell.length_c   1.000
_cell.angle_alpha   90.00
_cell.angle_beta   90.00
_cell.angle_gamma   90.00
#
_symmetry.space_group_name_H-M   'P 1'
#
loop_
_entity.id
_entity.type
_entity.pdbx_description
1 polymer ?
#
loop_
_entity_poly.entity_id
_entity_poly.type
_entity_poly.pdbx_seq_one_letter_code
_entity_poly.pdbx_strand_id
1 'polypeptide(L)' 'MRPVPAWGNSSYKIILKQSAKEFAKYNQLYPDQFQPLQRDMIGKFGAAKDQWFSSFLLQVENHSSWHRLFVTR' A
#
# COMPACT_ATOMS: atom_id res chain seq x y z
N MET A 1 10.27 13.17 -23.35
CA MET A 1 10.74 12.17 -22.36
C MET A 1 9.60 11.87 -21.40
N ARG A 2 9.15 10.61 -21.31
CA ARG A 2 8.24 10.18 -20.23
C ARG A 2 9.09 9.99 -18.97
N PRO A 3 8.71 10.50 -17.79
CA PRO A 3 9.45 10.21 -16.57
C PRO A 3 9.42 8.69 -16.35
N VAL A 4 10.60 8.06 -16.35
CA VAL A 4 10.73 6.69 -15.86
C VAL A 4 10.40 6.74 -14.38
N PRO A 5 9.36 6.02 -13.91
CA PRO A 5 8.98 6.14 -12.53
C PRO A 5 10.06 5.46 -11.69
N ALA A 6 10.55 6.15 -10.66
CA ALA A 6 11.43 5.60 -9.62
C ALA A 6 10.85 4.33 -8.94
N TRP A 7 9.59 3.99 -9.24
CA TRP A 7 8.94 2.70 -8.99
C TRP A 7 9.60 1.48 -9.65
N GLY A 8 10.54 1.64 -10.58
CA GLY A 8 11.19 0.52 -11.28
C GLY A 8 12.52 0.03 -10.69
N ASN A 9 13.13 0.77 -9.76
CA ASN A 9 14.53 0.51 -9.38
C ASN A 9 14.73 -0.35 -8.13
N SER A 10 13.67 -0.56 -7.34
CA SER A 10 13.71 -1.45 -6.17
C SER A 10 12.81 -2.64 -6.43
N SER A 11 13.35 -3.86 -6.25
CA SER A 11 12.55 -5.08 -6.24
C SER A 11 11.49 -5.04 -5.14
N TYR A 12 11.72 -4.26 -4.07
CA TYR A 12 10.83 -4.11 -2.93
C TYR A 12 10.02 -2.81 -2.97
N LYS A 13 8.73 -2.91 -2.68
CA LYS A 13 7.83 -1.77 -2.45
C LYS A 13 7.02 -2.03 -1.18
N ILE A 14 7.00 -1.04 -0.29
CA ILE A 14 6.17 -1.04 0.91
C ILE A 14 5.05 -0.03 0.71
N ILE A 15 3.80 -0.47 0.82
CA ILE A 15 2.62 0.38 0.68
C ILE A 15 1.86 0.44 2.00
N LEU A 16 1.72 1.67 2.51
CA LEU A 16 1.01 2.02 3.74
C LEU A 16 -0.19 2.92 3.39
N LYS A 17 -1.32 2.73 4.06
CA LYS A 17 -2.49 3.62 3.91
C LYS A 17 -2.46 4.68 4.99
N GLN A 18 -2.29 5.95 4.61
CA GLN A 18 -2.33 7.06 5.56
C GLN A 18 -3.76 7.52 5.88
N SER A 19 -4.63 7.63 4.87
CA SER A 19 -6.03 7.95 5.08
C SER A 19 -6.92 7.27 4.03
N ALA A 20 -8.17 6.96 4.40
CA ALA A 20 -9.12 6.39 3.47
C ALA A 20 -9.49 7.37 2.34
N LYS A 21 -9.58 8.67 2.66
CA LYS A 21 -9.93 9.73 1.70
C LYS A 21 -8.84 9.90 0.63
N GLU A 22 -7.58 10.01 1.04
CA GLU A 22 -6.46 10.13 0.09
C GLU A 22 -6.28 8.85 -0.72
N PHE A 23 -6.50 7.67 -0.10
CA PHE A 23 -6.44 6.42 -0.84
C PHE A 23 -7.54 6.31 -1.92
N ALA A 24 -8.77 6.73 -1.61
CA ALA A 24 -9.86 6.78 -2.59
C ALA A 24 -9.52 7.73 -3.75
N LYS A 25 -9.02 8.93 -3.45
CA LYS A 25 -8.59 9.91 -4.45
C LYS A 25 -7.43 9.37 -5.31
N TYR A 26 -6.45 8.72 -4.69
CA TYR A 26 -5.31 8.14 -5.40
C TYR A 26 -5.73 7.05 -6.39
N ASN A 27 -6.66 6.17 -5.99
CA ASN A 27 -7.21 5.12 -6.87
C ASN A 27 -8.02 5.68 -8.04
N GLN A 28 -8.60 6.89 -7.93
CA GLN A 28 -9.26 7.57 -9.05
C GLN A 28 -8.26 8.14 -10.04
N LEU A 29 -7.15 8.71 -9.54
CA LEU A 29 -6.09 9.29 -10.38
C LEU A 29 -5.24 8.22 -11.09
N TYR A 30 -5.07 7.06 -10.46
CA TYR A 30 -4.22 5.96 -10.96
C TYR A 30 -4.98 4.62 -10.87
N PRO A 31 -5.99 4.37 -11.72
CA PRO A 31 -6.88 3.21 -11.60
C PRO A 31 -6.16 1.86 -11.78
N ASP A 32 -5.06 1.84 -12.54
CA ASP A 32 -4.29 0.64 -12.87
C ASP A 32 -3.13 0.38 -11.90
N GLN A 33 -2.94 1.23 -10.89
CA GLN A 33 -1.80 1.12 -9.96
C GLN A 33 -1.89 -0.13 -9.08
N PHE A 34 -3.12 -0.59 -8.78
CA PHE A 34 -3.38 -1.70 -7.89
C PHE A 34 -4.42 -2.64 -8.49
N GLN A 35 -4.21 -3.95 -8.32
CA GLN A 35 -5.21 -4.94 -8.65
C GLN A 35 -6.47 -4.77 -7.78
N PRO A 36 -7.66 -5.22 -8.23
CA PRO A 36 -8.90 -5.12 -7.45
C PRO A 36 -8.77 -5.63 -6.01
N LEU A 37 -8.16 -6.81 -5.81
CA LEU A 37 -7.93 -7.39 -4.48
C LEU A 37 -7.01 -6.50 -3.63
N GLN A 38 -5.96 -5.93 -4.23
CA GLN A 38 -5.04 -5.07 -3.50
C GLN A 38 -5.75 -3.81 -3.00
N ARG A 39 -6.62 -3.21 -3.82
CA ARG A 39 -7.42 -2.05 -3.43
C ARG A 39 -8.36 -2.36 -2.27
N ASP A 40 -9.06 -3.49 -2.34
CA ASP A 40 -9.96 -3.91 -1.26
C ASP A 40 -9.20 -4.13 0.06
N MET A 41 -8.08 -4.85 0.01
CA MET A 41 -7.26 -5.15 1.19
C MET A 41 -6.62 -3.91 1.81
N ILE A 42 -6.00 -3.03 1.00
CA ILE A 42 -5.42 -1.76 1.49
C ILE A 42 -6.53 -0.86 2.07
N GLY A 43 -7.71 -0.85 1.46
CA GLY A 43 -8.88 -0.12 1.96
C GLY A 43 -9.23 -0.47 3.41
N LYS A 44 -9.03 -1.73 3.79
CA LYS A 44 -9.27 -2.27 5.14
C LYS A 44 -8.16 -1.98 6.15
N PHE A 45 -7.02 -1.38 5.78
CA PHE A 45 -5.99 -1.04 6.76
C PHE A 45 -6.55 -0.03 7.77
N GLY A 46 -6.59 -0.41 9.05
CA GLY A 46 -7.07 0.45 10.11
C GLY A 46 -6.01 1.42 10.60
N ALA A 47 -6.42 2.37 11.44
CA ALA A 47 -5.47 3.22 12.13
C ALA A 47 -4.75 2.39 13.21
N ALA A 48 -3.42 2.51 13.26
CA ALA A 48 -2.61 1.71 14.17
C ALA A 48 -2.97 1.93 15.65
N LYS A 49 -3.41 3.15 16.01
CA LYS A 49 -3.90 3.48 17.36
C LYS A 49 -5.08 2.62 17.82
N ASP A 50 -5.91 2.15 16.89
CA ASP A 50 -7.13 1.39 17.21
C ASP A 50 -6.88 -0.12 17.17
N GLN A 51 -5.86 -0.56 16.41
CA GLN A 51 -5.56 -1.97 16.15
C GLN A 51 -4.28 -2.47 16.85
N TRP A 52 -3.47 -1.59 17.43
CA TRP A 52 -2.15 -1.87 18.05
C TRP A 52 -1.07 -2.35 17.07
N PHE A 53 -1.34 -2.34 15.77
CA PHE A 53 -0.39 -2.63 14.71
C PHE A 53 -0.69 -1.80 13.46
N SER A 54 0.33 -1.59 12.63
CA SER A 54 0.15 -1.03 11.29
C SER A 54 0.09 -2.15 10.25
N SER A 55 -0.88 -2.11 9.35
CA SER A 55 -0.93 -3.03 8.20
C SER A 55 -0.22 -2.43 6.99
N PHE A 56 0.53 -3.25 6.24
CA PHE A 56 1.15 -2.83 5.00
C PHE A 56 1.19 -3.96 3.96
N LEU A 57 1.24 -3.56 2.69
CA LEU A 57 1.50 -4.43 1.56
C LEU A 57 3.00 -4.38 1.24
N LEU A 58 3.63 -5.54 1.23
CA LEU A 58 4.98 -5.72 0.70
C LEU A 58 4.86 -6.35 -0.69
N GLN A 59 5.33 -5.63 -1.70
CA GLN A 59 5.44 -6.14 -3.06
C GLN A 59 6.92 -6.39 -3.37
N VAL A 60 7.22 -7.61 -3.83
CA VAL A 60 8.54 -8.02 -4.28
C VAL A 60 8.42 -8.51 -5.71
N GLU A 61 8.88 -7.70 -6.67
CA GLU A 61 8.66 -7.94 -8.10
C GLU A 61 7.16 -8.15 -8.42
N ASN A 62 6.78 -9.37 -8.81
CA ASN A 62 5.41 -9.78 -9.13
C ASN A 62 4.68 -10.45 -7.95
N HIS A 63 5.32 -10.57 -6.79
CA HIS A 63 4.73 -11.16 -5.59
C HIS A 63 4.22 -10.07 -4.65
N SER A 64 3.10 -10.34 -4.00
CA SER A 64 2.48 -9.45 -3.01
C SER A 64 2.20 -10.21 -1.72
N SER A 65 2.51 -9.61 -0.59
CA SER A 65 2.28 -10.18 0.74
C SER A 65 1.78 -9.13 1.72
N TRP A 66 0.95 -9.57 2.67
CA TRP A 66 0.24 -8.72 3.62
C TRP A 66 0.85 -8.88 5.00
N HIS A 67 1.23 -7.77 5.64
CA HIS A 67 1.99 -7.81 6.88
C HIS A 67 1.39 -6.90 7.94
N ARG A 68 1.62 -7.25 9.20
CA ARG A 68 1.33 -6.42 10.37
C ARG A 68 2.65 -6.07 11.06
N LEU A 69 2.91 -4.78 11.18
CA LEU A 69 4.03 -4.26 11.96
C LEU A 69 3.52 -3.92 13.37
N PHE A 70 3.99 -4.70 14.34
CA PHE A 70 3.80 -4.41 15.76
C PHE A 70 4.98 -3.57 16.23
N VAL A 71 4.68 -2.46 16.90
CA VAL A 71 5.71 -1.64 17.55
C VAL A 71 5.67 -1.97 19.03
N THR A 72 6.64 -2.74 19.52
CA THR A 72 6.87 -2.90 20.94
C THR A 72 7.62 -1.67 21.45
N ARG A 73 7.14 -1.06 22.54
CA ARG A 73 7.91 -0.06 23.27
C ARG A 73 9.16 -0.68 23.88
#